data_AF-W1IN67-F1
#
_entry.id   AF-W1IN67-F1
#
_cell.length_a   1.000
_cell.length_b   1.000
_cell.length_c   1.000
_cell.angle_alpha   90.00
_cell.angle_beta   90.00
_cell.angle_gamma   90.00
#
_symmetry.space_group_name_H-M   'P 1'
#
loop_
_entity.id
_entity.type
_entity.pdbx_description
1 polymer ?
#
loop_
_entity_poly.entity_id
_entity_poly.type
_entity_poly.pdbx_seq_one_letter_code
_entity_poly.pdbx_strand_id
1 'polypeptide(L)'
;MKNVIFYLAFLFISGCAVSKPPEDTTPIFNTRDNNALTAVATIFNEDKETYESGGKSLIEWDKVKLKSNKITKDDIVSLIIGSNEPPLDESSLHFYNIYYLLRDVNFIDSCERSANCVLGALESGASNVLKDGDQKFLESYRADNKKFKFKHYNPEKIKPLMHEIAIGLVKMKDDREKQEIEENSKLPDTQPFEFKYINDKYVNAALALINTAKLEKHNIRDKNGNKTKEYRKPTIYGKPFFGDLYLYPRALLKQARSCEKASAYVRANIDNACKSAIVAGVKDWIETARDPNISEVAWRAAANDAIIGDEILFSHWAGMARVHQKSLNETGRLSL
;
A
#
# COMPACT_ATOMS: atom_id res chain seq x y z
N MET A 1 -10.17 -12.33 5.79
CA MET A 1 -9.42 -11.95 7.01
C MET A 1 -9.45 -12.99 8.13
N LYS A 2 -10.45 -13.89 8.19
CA LYS A 2 -10.40 -15.13 9.03
C LYS A 2 -9.09 -15.93 8.89
N ASN A 3 -8.34 -15.75 7.80
CA ASN A 3 -7.05 -16.38 7.55
C ASN A 3 -5.87 -15.73 8.29
N VAL A 4 -5.89 -14.42 8.60
CA VAL A 4 -4.73 -13.73 9.21
C VAL A 4 -4.46 -14.24 10.63
N ILE A 5 -5.54 -14.43 11.40
CA ILE A 5 -5.54 -14.91 12.77
C ILE A 5 -5.29 -16.44 12.83
N PHE A 6 -5.76 -17.19 11.84
CA PHE A 6 -5.61 -18.66 11.78
C PHE A 6 -4.15 -19.12 11.76
N TYR A 7 -3.23 -18.28 11.28
CA TYR A 7 -1.80 -18.58 11.12
C TYR A 7 -0.90 -18.04 12.23
N LEU A 8 -1.28 -16.97 12.94
CA LEU A 8 -0.57 -16.55 14.18
C LEU A 8 -0.77 -17.56 15.33
N ALA A 9 -1.85 -18.34 15.28
CA ALA A 9 -2.26 -19.31 16.31
C ALA A 9 -1.27 -20.47 16.56
N PHE A 10 -0.20 -20.62 15.76
CA PHE A 10 0.82 -21.65 15.96
C PHE A 10 1.90 -21.28 16.98
N LEU A 11 1.92 -20.04 17.49
CA LEU A 11 3.09 -19.45 18.17
C LEU A 11 2.99 -19.37 19.72
N PHE A 12 1.93 -19.87 20.35
CA PHE A 12 1.62 -19.57 21.76
C PHE A 12 1.46 -20.81 22.67
N ILE A 13 2.37 -21.78 22.62
CA ILE A 13 2.33 -22.92 23.55
C ILE A 13 3.70 -23.18 24.18
N SER A 14 3.98 -22.57 25.34
CA SER A 14 4.54 -23.24 26.53
C SER A 14 4.85 -22.25 27.67
N GLY A 15 4.77 -22.70 28.93
CA GLY A 15 5.63 -22.16 30.00
C GLY A 15 4.96 -21.61 31.27
N CYS A 16 5.42 -22.12 32.42
CA CYS A 16 4.90 -21.93 33.79
C CYS A 16 5.28 -20.61 34.49
N ALA A 17 4.52 -20.31 35.53
CA ALA A 17 4.49 -19.10 36.36
C ALA A 17 5.73 -18.82 37.23
N VAL A 18 6.19 -17.55 37.30
CA VAL A 18 6.87 -16.95 38.48
C VAL A 18 6.60 -15.42 38.62
N SER A 19 6.49 -15.01 39.90
CA SER A 19 6.37 -13.73 40.65
C SER A 19 6.19 -12.33 40.02
N LYS A 20 5.43 -11.51 40.77
CA LYS A 20 4.85 -10.17 40.52
C LYS A 20 5.84 -9.00 40.27
N PRO A 21 5.45 -7.98 39.48
CA PRO A 21 6.20 -6.73 39.28
C PRO A 21 5.87 -5.63 40.33
N PRO A 22 6.75 -4.62 40.54
CA PRO A 22 6.56 -3.52 41.50
C PRO A 22 5.94 -2.23 40.91
N GLU A 23 5.55 -1.33 41.82
CA GLU A 23 4.58 -0.22 41.74
C GLU A 23 4.68 0.89 40.65
N ASP A 24 3.50 1.53 40.51
CA ASP A 24 2.96 2.45 39.51
C ASP A 24 3.74 3.76 39.28
N THR A 25 4.22 3.92 38.04
CA THR A 25 4.36 5.24 37.39
C THR A 25 3.86 5.09 35.97
N THR A 26 2.86 5.89 35.58
CA THR A 26 2.25 5.83 34.25
C THR A 26 3.30 6.14 33.16
N PRO A 27 3.55 5.24 32.19
CA PRO A 27 4.53 5.49 31.14
C PRO A 27 4.13 6.65 30.22
N ILE A 28 5.11 7.45 29.77
CA ILE A 28 4.90 8.51 28.78
C ILE A 28 5.23 7.96 27.38
N PHE A 29 4.24 7.96 26.49
CA PHE A 29 4.37 7.50 25.10
C PHE A 29 4.29 8.65 24.10
N ASN A 30 5.18 8.66 23.10
CA ASN A 30 5.12 9.63 22.01
C ASN A 30 4.04 9.25 20.98
N THR A 31 3.83 10.06 19.95
CA THR A 31 2.82 9.78 18.90
C THR A 31 3.05 8.43 18.22
N ARG A 32 4.30 8.12 17.86
CA ARG A 32 4.67 6.86 17.19
C ARG A 32 4.35 5.63 18.06
N ASP A 33 4.66 5.71 19.35
CA ASP A 33 4.36 4.66 20.32
C ASP A 33 2.82 4.51 20.49
N ASN A 34 2.08 5.61 20.61
CA ASN A 34 0.62 5.61 20.72
C ASN A 34 -0.08 4.99 19.50
N ASN A 35 0.39 5.34 18.30
CA ASN A 35 -0.11 4.81 17.05
C ASN A 35 0.13 3.29 17.01
N ALA A 36 1.35 2.84 17.32
CA ALA A 36 1.68 1.41 17.32
C ALA A 36 0.83 0.63 18.33
N LEU A 37 0.65 1.14 19.55
CA LEU A 37 -0.20 0.50 20.57
C LEU A 37 -1.68 0.44 20.14
N THR A 38 -2.18 1.48 19.47
CA THR A 38 -3.54 1.50 18.91
C THR A 38 -3.69 0.47 17.79
N ALA A 39 -2.69 0.35 16.93
CA ALA A 39 -2.66 -0.63 15.86
C ALA A 39 -2.62 -2.08 16.38
N VAL A 40 -1.85 -2.34 17.44
CA VAL A 40 -1.87 -3.62 18.16
C VAL A 40 -3.29 -3.91 18.68
N ALA A 41 -3.92 -2.94 19.34
CA ALA A 41 -5.29 -3.08 19.84
C ALA A 41 -6.30 -3.37 18.71
N THR A 42 -6.14 -2.78 17.53
CA THR A 42 -7.01 -3.03 16.37
C THR A 42 -6.97 -4.50 15.95
N ILE A 43 -5.78 -5.10 15.80
CA ILE A 43 -5.66 -6.52 15.41
C ILE A 43 -6.25 -7.43 16.49
N PHE A 44 -5.98 -7.15 17.77
CA PHE A 44 -6.49 -7.98 18.84
C PHE A 44 -7.99 -7.83 19.08
N ASN A 45 -8.60 -6.69 18.72
CA ASN A 45 -10.05 -6.58 18.67
C ASN A 45 -10.66 -7.49 17.59
N GLU A 46 -10.05 -7.60 16.41
CA GLU A 46 -10.51 -8.57 15.39
C GLU A 46 -10.32 -10.02 15.85
N ASP A 47 -9.23 -10.30 16.55
CA ASP A 47 -8.98 -11.61 17.15
C ASP A 47 -10.05 -11.96 18.21
N LYS A 48 -10.41 -11.00 19.07
CA LYS A 48 -11.48 -11.14 20.06
C LYS A 48 -12.85 -11.35 19.41
N GLU A 49 -13.20 -10.58 18.39
CA GLU A 49 -14.44 -10.77 17.62
C GLU A 49 -14.47 -12.16 16.95
N THR A 50 -13.32 -12.63 16.48
CA THR A 50 -13.19 -13.99 15.91
C THR A 50 -13.42 -15.05 16.98
N TYR A 51 -12.86 -14.89 18.18
CA TYR A 51 -13.09 -15.80 19.32
C TYR A 51 -14.57 -15.83 19.72
N GLU A 52 -15.18 -14.65 19.93
CA GLU A 52 -16.57 -14.52 20.38
C GLU A 52 -17.58 -15.08 19.36
N SER A 53 -17.23 -15.08 18.07
CA SER A 53 -18.03 -15.71 17.02
C SER A 53 -17.78 -17.22 16.84
N GLY A 54 -17.02 -17.86 17.74
CA GLY A 54 -16.68 -19.28 17.69
C GLY A 54 -15.64 -19.63 16.61
N GLY A 55 -14.96 -18.63 16.07
CA GLY A 55 -13.84 -18.80 15.16
C GLY A 55 -12.55 -19.17 15.88
N LYS A 56 -11.55 -19.62 15.10
CA LYS A 56 -10.21 -19.88 15.64
C LYS A 56 -9.51 -18.54 15.91
N SER A 57 -9.26 -18.28 17.19
CA SER A 57 -8.55 -17.09 17.66
C SER A 57 -7.16 -17.46 18.19
N LEU A 58 -6.28 -16.46 18.21
CA LEU A 58 -4.94 -16.54 18.77
C LEU A 58 -4.97 -16.63 20.30
N ILE A 59 -5.88 -15.88 20.92
CA ILE A 59 -5.98 -15.76 22.36
C ILE A 59 -7.32 -16.33 22.80
N GLU A 60 -7.29 -17.13 23.86
CA GLU A 60 -8.49 -17.55 24.56
C GLU A 60 -8.99 -16.38 25.41
N TRP A 61 -9.80 -15.50 24.80
CA TRP A 61 -10.18 -14.21 25.40
C TRP A 61 -11.07 -14.34 26.64
N ASP A 62 -11.71 -15.49 26.86
CA ASP A 62 -12.42 -15.81 28.11
C ASP A 62 -11.49 -15.89 29.32
N LYS A 63 -10.20 -16.16 29.09
CA LYS A 63 -9.16 -16.18 30.12
C LYS A 63 -8.54 -14.82 30.35
N VAL A 64 -8.82 -13.79 29.55
CA VAL A 64 -8.21 -12.47 29.68
C VAL A 64 -9.17 -11.49 30.35
N LYS A 65 -8.77 -10.95 31.51
CA LYS A 65 -9.54 -9.89 32.19
C LYS A 65 -9.31 -8.54 31.50
N LEU A 66 -10.34 -8.04 30.83
CA LEU A 66 -10.35 -6.70 30.23
C LEU A 66 -11.26 -5.76 31.03
N LYS A 67 -10.92 -4.47 31.08
CA LYS A 67 -11.76 -3.45 31.73
C LYS A 67 -12.99 -3.08 30.91
N SER A 68 -12.94 -3.32 29.60
CA SER A 68 -14.03 -3.04 28.65
C SER A 68 -14.14 -4.13 27.59
N ASN A 69 -15.28 -4.18 26.89
CA ASN A 69 -15.48 -5.11 25.77
C ASN A 69 -14.54 -4.86 24.59
N LYS A 70 -14.03 -3.63 24.45
CA LYS A 70 -13.04 -3.27 23.44
C LYS A 70 -11.67 -3.20 24.08
N ILE A 71 -10.68 -3.79 23.41
CA ILE A 71 -9.26 -3.68 23.77
C ILE A 71 -8.78 -2.29 23.38
N THR A 72 -8.20 -1.58 24.33
CA THR A 72 -7.62 -0.26 24.17
C THR A 72 -6.10 -0.33 24.15
N LYS A 73 -5.44 0.76 23.76
CA LYS A 73 -3.97 0.87 23.86
C LYS A 73 -3.46 0.67 25.30
N ASP A 74 -4.24 1.07 26.31
CA ASP A 74 -3.86 0.93 27.71
C ASP A 74 -3.95 -0.53 28.18
N ASP A 75 -4.90 -1.29 27.62
CA ASP A 75 -4.96 -2.74 27.81
C ASP A 75 -3.73 -3.41 27.18
N ILE A 76 -3.32 -2.98 25.97
CA ILE A 76 -2.08 -3.49 25.33
C ILE A 76 -0.84 -3.17 26.17
N VAL A 77 -0.73 -1.97 26.72
CA VAL A 77 0.36 -1.63 27.65
C VAL A 77 0.36 -2.59 28.83
N SER A 78 -0.79 -2.83 29.46
CA SER A 78 -0.92 -3.75 30.59
C SER A 78 -0.52 -5.20 30.22
N LEU A 79 -0.86 -5.64 29.01
CA LEU A 79 -0.48 -6.96 28.48
C LEU A 79 1.03 -7.06 28.20
N ILE A 80 1.65 -6.01 27.68
CA ILE A 80 3.11 -5.94 27.46
C ILE A 80 3.87 -5.95 28.80
N ILE A 81 3.35 -5.25 29.81
CA ILE A 81 3.95 -5.22 31.16
C ILE A 81 3.82 -6.60 31.83
N GLY A 82 2.76 -7.33 31.53
CA GLY A 82 2.41 -8.59 32.18
C GLY A 82 1.64 -8.39 33.49
N SER A 83 0.86 -7.31 33.60
CA SER A 83 0.10 -6.96 34.82
C SER A 83 -1.30 -7.60 34.89
N ASN A 84 -1.75 -8.31 33.85
CA ASN A 84 -3.07 -8.94 33.79
C ASN A 84 -3.03 -10.42 34.25
N GLU A 85 -3.89 -10.81 35.19
CA GLU A 85 -4.11 -12.22 35.64
C GLU A 85 -5.38 -12.82 34.99
N PRO A 86 -5.42 -14.13 34.63
CA PRO A 86 -4.46 -15.24 34.81
C PRO A 86 -3.49 -15.39 33.59
N PRO A 87 -2.46 -16.28 33.68
CA PRO A 87 -1.13 -15.98 33.17
C PRO A 87 -1.00 -16.11 31.65
N LEU A 88 -0.56 -15.00 31.06
CA LEU A 88 -0.05 -14.85 29.69
C LEU A 88 1.47 -14.62 29.75
N ASP A 89 2.21 -15.38 30.59
CA ASP A 89 3.58 -15.04 31.04
C ASP A 89 4.53 -14.75 29.85
N GLU A 90 4.69 -15.69 28.91
CA GLU A 90 5.47 -15.43 27.70
C GLU A 90 4.71 -14.64 26.63
N SER A 91 3.37 -14.63 26.63
CA SER A 91 2.56 -13.87 25.67
C SER A 91 2.83 -12.37 25.73
N SER A 92 3.23 -11.83 26.90
CA SER A 92 3.71 -10.45 27.06
C SER A 92 4.83 -10.07 26.08
N LEU A 93 5.74 -11.03 25.80
CA LEU A 93 6.83 -10.88 24.83
C LEU A 93 6.30 -10.80 23.40
N HIS A 94 5.25 -11.56 23.08
CA HIS A 94 4.63 -11.50 21.76
C HIS A 94 3.91 -10.17 21.53
N PHE A 95 3.19 -9.63 22.53
CA PHE A 95 2.60 -8.30 22.43
C PHE A 95 3.67 -7.23 22.19
N TYR A 96 4.81 -7.32 22.89
CA TYR A 96 5.92 -6.41 22.64
C TYR A 96 6.49 -6.58 21.22
N ASN A 97 6.67 -7.81 20.74
CA ASN A 97 7.19 -8.04 19.40
C ASN A 97 6.28 -7.42 18.33
N ILE A 98 4.97 -7.61 18.42
CA ILE A 98 3.99 -6.99 17.49
C ILE A 98 4.05 -5.47 17.59
N TYR A 99 4.10 -4.91 18.81
CA TYR A 99 4.29 -3.48 19.03
C TYR A 99 5.57 -2.95 18.38
N TYR A 100 6.69 -3.66 18.54
CA TYR A 100 7.97 -3.27 17.98
C TYR A 100 7.91 -3.22 16.45
N LEU A 101 7.37 -4.27 15.81
CA LEU A 101 7.24 -4.36 14.36
C LEU A 101 6.43 -3.17 13.79
N LEU A 102 5.32 -2.83 14.44
CA LEU A 102 4.46 -1.72 14.03
C LEU A 102 5.08 -0.36 14.30
N ARG A 103 5.80 -0.23 15.41
CA ARG A 103 6.51 1.00 15.70
C ARG A 103 7.64 1.22 14.70
N ASP A 104 8.43 0.20 14.36
CA ASP A 104 9.62 0.35 13.52
C ASP A 104 9.31 0.93 12.12
N VAL A 105 8.15 0.62 11.57
CA VAL A 105 7.72 1.12 10.24
C VAL A 105 7.19 2.55 10.22
N ASN A 106 7.13 3.24 11.37
CA ASN A 106 6.72 4.65 11.49
C ASN A 106 5.41 4.96 10.75
N PHE A 107 4.36 4.20 11.07
CA PHE A 107 3.12 4.21 10.31
C PHE A 107 2.24 5.45 10.64
N ILE A 108 1.45 5.93 9.65
CA ILE A 108 0.64 7.17 9.67
C ILE A 108 -0.71 6.98 10.38
N ASP A 109 -1.14 7.92 11.24
CA ASP A 109 -2.34 7.88 12.10
C ASP A 109 -3.62 7.27 11.49
N SER A 110 -3.91 7.47 10.20
CA SER A 110 -5.12 6.91 9.58
C SER A 110 -5.13 5.38 9.48
N CYS A 111 -3.97 4.74 9.59
CA CYS A 111 -3.79 3.32 9.33
C CYS A 111 -3.92 2.44 10.60
N GLU A 112 -3.81 2.99 11.83
CA GLU A 112 -3.91 2.19 13.09
C GLU A 112 -5.25 1.51 13.23
N ARG A 113 -6.30 2.09 12.65
CA ARG A 113 -7.69 1.62 12.78
C ARG A 113 -8.13 0.74 11.62
N SER A 114 -7.23 0.46 10.67
CA SER A 114 -7.52 -0.37 9.49
C SER A 114 -6.71 -1.65 9.56
N ALA A 115 -7.34 -2.78 9.90
CA ALA A 115 -6.63 -4.04 10.08
C ALA A 115 -5.82 -4.48 8.85
N ASN A 116 -6.34 -4.26 7.64
CA ASN A 116 -5.58 -4.51 6.41
C ASN A 116 -4.30 -3.66 6.33
N CYS A 117 -4.38 -2.40 6.75
CA CYS A 117 -3.23 -1.51 6.76
C CYS A 117 -2.23 -1.90 7.85
N VAL A 118 -2.72 -2.23 9.05
CA VAL A 118 -1.88 -2.73 10.15
C VAL A 118 -1.18 -4.04 9.78
N LEU A 119 -1.85 -4.95 9.08
CA LEU A 119 -1.23 -6.19 8.60
C LEU A 119 -0.09 -5.92 7.61
N GLY A 120 -0.29 -5.03 6.63
CA GLY A 120 0.79 -4.66 5.70
C GLY A 120 1.97 -3.97 6.41
N ALA A 121 1.69 -3.19 7.46
CA ALA A 121 2.69 -2.58 8.32
C ALA A 121 3.47 -3.65 9.14
N LEU A 122 2.79 -4.66 9.68
CA LEU A 122 3.42 -5.80 10.37
C LEU A 122 4.35 -6.59 9.45
N GLU A 123 3.89 -6.92 8.24
CA GLU A 123 4.70 -7.65 7.25
C GLU A 123 5.94 -6.87 6.82
N SER A 124 5.81 -5.55 6.71
CA SER A 124 6.92 -4.64 6.42
C SER A 124 7.90 -4.57 7.60
N GLY A 125 7.40 -4.46 8.83
CA GLY A 125 8.22 -4.51 10.04
C GLY A 125 8.97 -5.83 10.16
N ALA A 126 8.31 -6.95 9.88
CA ALA A 126 8.90 -8.28 9.90
C ALA A 126 10.04 -8.40 8.88
N SER A 127 9.82 -7.90 7.67
CA SER A 127 10.84 -7.85 6.62
C SER A 127 12.05 -7.02 7.04
N ASN A 128 11.82 -5.87 7.69
CA ASN A 128 12.90 -5.01 8.20
C ASN A 128 13.71 -5.72 9.29
N VAL A 129 13.07 -6.41 10.23
CA VAL A 129 13.77 -7.15 11.29
C VAL A 129 14.65 -8.25 10.72
N LEU A 130 14.15 -9.04 9.77
CA LEU A 130 14.94 -10.10 9.15
C LEU A 130 16.12 -9.55 8.33
N LYS A 131 16.00 -8.33 7.79
CA LYS A 131 17.05 -7.67 7.00
C LYS A 131 18.10 -6.96 7.87
N ASP A 132 17.65 -6.20 8.87
CA ASP A 132 18.50 -5.36 9.72
C ASP A 132 19.22 -6.18 10.81
N GLY A 133 18.76 -7.42 11.06
CA GLY A 133 19.27 -8.29 12.11
C GLY A 133 18.80 -7.90 13.52
N ASP A 134 19.29 -8.63 14.53
CA ASP A 134 18.77 -8.53 15.90
C ASP A 134 19.20 -7.27 16.66
N GLN A 135 20.30 -6.65 16.25
CA GLN A 135 20.94 -5.64 17.07
C GLN A 135 20.02 -4.44 17.35
N LYS A 136 19.41 -3.90 16.28
CA LYS A 136 18.45 -2.78 16.37
C LYS A 136 17.25 -3.11 17.26
N PHE A 137 16.73 -4.33 17.11
CA PHE A 137 15.62 -4.83 17.92
C PHE A 137 15.99 -4.95 19.41
N LEU A 138 17.13 -5.56 19.72
CA LEU A 138 17.60 -5.75 21.09
C LEU A 138 17.94 -4.43 21.79
N GLU A 139 18.56 -3.49 21.07
CA GLU A 139 18.82 -2.13 21.58
C GLU A 139 17.51 -1.43 21.92
N SER A 140 16.51 -1.54 21.05
CA SER A 140 15.20 -0.97 21.32
C SER A 140 14.49 -1.65 22.48
N TYR A 141 14.56 -2.98 22.61
CA TYR A 141 13.98 -3.70 23.73
C TYR A 141 14.57 -3.24 25.06
N ARG A 142 15.90 -3.07 25.12
CA ARG A 142 16.57 -2.54 26.31
C ARG A 142 16.13 -1.11 26.63
N ALA A 143 15.97 -0.26 25.62
CA ALA A 143 15.50 1.11 25.80
C ALA A 143 14.04 1.16 26.29
N ASP A 144 13.17 0.35 25.70
CA ASP A 144 11.74 0.29 26.00
C ASP A 144 11.45 -0.33 27.37
N ASN A 145 12.36 -1.16 27.90
CA ASN A 145 12.22 -1.65 29.28
C ASN A 145 12.19 -0.50 30.30
N LYS A 146 12.82 0.65 30.03
CA LYS A 146 12.72 1.82 30.90
C LYS A 146 11.31 2.41 30.91
N LYS A 147 10.55 2.23 29.82
CA LYS A 147 9.18 2.73 29.66
C LYS A 147 8.16 1.73 30.20
N PHE A 148 8.23 0.48 29.74
CA PHE A 148 7.27 -0.56 30.07
C PHE A 148 7.60 -1.26 31.39
N LYS A 149 8.84 -1.27 31.86
CA LYS A 149 9.27 -2.05 33.04
C LYS A 149 8.86 -3.52 32.92
N PHE A 150 9.34 -4.19 31.87
CA PHE A 150 8.94 -5.56 31.54
C PHE A 150 9.14 -6.51 32.72
N LYS A 151 8.15 -7.36 32.97
CA LYS A 151 8.31 -8.52 33.87
C LYS A 151 9.42 -9.47 33.38
N HIS A 152 9.60 -9.60 32.06
CA HIS A 152 10.51 -10.56 31.43
C HIS A 152 11.67 -9.89 30.65
N TYR A 153 12.59 -9.21 31.34
CA TYR A 153 13.66 -8.42 30.68
C TYR A 153 14.75 -9.22 29.91
N ASN A 154 14.73 -10.56 29.88
CA ASN A 154 15.83 -11.33 29.28
C ASN A 154 15.86 -11.20 27.73
N PRO A 155 16.84 -10.49 27.13
CA PRO A 155 16.88 -10.27 25.69
C PRO A 155 17.15 -11.56 24.88
N GLU A 156 17.79 -12.56 25.50
CA GLU A 156 18.05 -13.85 24.86
C GLU A 156 16.77 -14.68 24.69
N LYS A 157 15.73 -14.41 25.50
CA LYS A 157 14.42 -15.09 25.37
C LYS A 157 13.53 -14.45 24.30
N ILE A 158 13.62 -13.14 24.09
CA ILE A 158 12.71 -12.43 23.18
C ILE A 158 13.14 -12.53 21.72
N LYS A 159 14.45 -12.65 21.47
CA LYS A 159 15.02 -12.83 20.13
C LYS A 159 14.40 -13.99 19.32
N PRO A 160 14.37 -15.25 19.82
CA PRO A 160 13.78 -16.35 19.05
C PRO A 160 12.31 -16.11 18.73
N LEU A 161 11.54 -15.55 19.66
CA LEU A 161 10.12 -15.21 19.45
C LEU A 161 9.92 -14.15 18.37
N MET A 162 10.79 -13.13 18.32
CA MET A 162 10.75 -12.10 17.28
C MET A 162 11.04 -12.69 15.89
N HIS A 163 12.06 -13.55 15.79
CA HIS A 163 12.37 -14.25 14.53
C HIS A 163 11.22 -15.13 14.07
N GLU A 164 10.63 -15.89 14.97
CA GLU A 164 9.52 -16.79 14.65
C GLU A 164 8.31 -16.02 14.10
N ILE A 165 7.92 -14.92 14.75
CA ILE A 165 6.86 -14.03 14.27
C ILE A 165 7.23 -13.42 12.91
N ALA A 166 8.45 -12.93 12.76
CA ALA A 166 8.88 -12.26 11.54
C ALA A 166 8.92 -13.22 10.34
N ILE A 167 9.46 -14.43 10.52
CA ILE A 167 9.46 -15.49 9.49
C ILE A 167 8.03 -15.87 9.13
N GLY A 168 7.15 -16.06 10.13
CA GLY A 168 5.75 -16.37 9.91
C GLY A 168 5.04 -15.32 9.07
N LEU A 169 5.19 -14.04 9.41
CA LEU A 169 4.57 -12.92 8.70
C LEU A 169 5.09 -12.78 7.26
N VAL A 170 6.41 -12.94 7.04
CA VAL A 170 6.98 -12.89 5.68
C VAL A 170 6.49 -14.05 4.83
N LYS A 171 6.47 -15.28 5.38
CA LYS A 171 5.93 -16.44 4.68
C LYS A 171 4.46 -16.26 4.32
N MET A 172 3.65 -15.71 5.24
CA MET A 172 2.24 -15.42 4.98
C MET A 172 2.06 -14.42 3.83
N LYS A 173 2.89 -13.38 3.78
CA LYS A 173 2.90 -12.44 2.66
C LYS A 173 3.23 -13.14 1.34
N ASP A 174 4.28 -13.95 1.32
CA ASP A 174 4.73 -14.68 0.12
C ASP A 174 3.66 -15.66 -0.38
N ASP A 175 3.02 -16.41 0.52
CA ASP A 175 1.96 -17.36 0.18
C ASP A 175 0.72 -16.65 -0.37
N ARG A 176 0.36 -15.49 0.21
CA ARG A 176 -0.73 -14.65 -0.30
C ARG A 176 -0.42 -14.10 -1.69
N GLU A 177 0.79 -13.59 -1.92
CA GLU A 177 1.22 -13.08 -3.23
C GLU A 177 1.22 -14.19 -4.29
N LYS A 178 1.67 -15.40 -3.95
CA LYS A 178 1.60 -16.57 -4.86
C LYS A 178 0.16 -16.93 -5.21
N GLN A 179 -0.73 -16.98 -4.22
CA GLN A 179 -2.14 -17.26 -4.46
C GLN A 179 -2.77 -16.19 -5.36
N GLU A 180 -2.48 -14.91 -5.11
CA GLU A 180 -2.96 -13.81 -5.94
C GLU A 180 -2.46 -13.92 -7.39
N ILE A 181 -1.17 -14.26 -7.60
CA ILE A 181 -0.61 -14.49 -8.93
C ILE A 181 -1.32 -15.67 -9.62
N GLU A 182 -1.55 -16.78 -8.92
CA GLU A 182 -2.24 -17.94 -9.45
C GLU A 182 -3.68 -17.60 -9.85
N GLU A 183 -4.41 -16.90 -8.99
CA GLU A 183 -5.78 -16.45 -9.28
C GLU A 183 -5.83 -15.47 -10.46
N ASN A 184 -4.91 -14.50 -10.49
CA ASN A 184 -4.83 -13.55 -11.59
C ASN A 184 -4.44 -14.21 -12.91
N SER A 185 -3.63 -15.28 -12.88
CA SER A 185 -3.25 -16.03 -14.09
C SER A 185 -4.45 -16.62 -14.84
N LYS A 186 -5.54 -16.94 -14.11
CA LYS A 186 -6.80 -17.49 -14.63
C LYS A 186 -7.65 -16.44 -15.38
N LEU A 187 -7.31 -15.16 -15.30
CA LEU A 187 -8.02 -14.10 -16.02
C LEU A 187 -7.77 -14.21 -17.53
N PRO A 188 -8.73 -13.86 -18.41
CA PRO A 188 -8.57 -14.00 -19.86
C PRO A 188 -7.48 -13.08 -20.42
N ASP A 189 -6.92 -13.39 -21.58
CA ASP A 189 -5.99 -12.46 -22.24
C ASP A 189 -6.69 -11.19 -22.74
N THR A 190 -5.88 -10.15 -22.96
CA THR A 190 -6.38 -8.81 -23.30
C THR A 190 -7.06 -8.75 -24.66
N GLN A 191 -8.09 -7.91 -24.76
CA GLN A 191 -8.78 -7.62 -26.01
C GLN A 191 -8.40 -6.22 -26.49
N PRO A 192 -8.11 -6.04 -27.81
CA PRO A 192 -7.97 -4.72 -28.38
C PRO A 192 -9.30 -3.96 -28.31
N PHE A 193 -9.21 -2.64 -28.22
CA PHE A 193 -10.38 -1.77 -28.32
C PHE A 193 -10.04 -0.51 -29.12
N GLU A 194 -11.07 0.19 -29.56
CA GLU A 194 -10.92 1.43 -30.33
C GLU A 194 -11.88 2.51 -29.79
N PHE A 195 -11.44 3.76 -29.88
CA PHE A 195 -12.28 4.92 -29.65
C PHE A 195 -13.15 5.19 -30.89
N LYS A 196 -14.43 5.48 -30.65
CA LYS A 196 -15.35 5.89 -31.72
C LYS A 196 -15.03 7.31 -32.19
N TYR A 197 -15.04 7.50 -33.51
CA TYR A 197 -14.93 8.82 -34.12
C TYR A 197 -16.15 9.69 -33.80
N ILE A 198 -15.94 11.01 -33.82
CA ILE A 198 -16.94 12.03 -33.54
C ILE A 198 -17.05 13.02 -34.71
N ASN A 199 -17.96 13.98 -34.66
CA ASN A 199 -18.14 14.96 -35.72
C ASN A 199 -17.14 16.15 -35.62
N ASP A 200 -15.83 15.86 -35.62
CA ASP A 200 -14.76 16.87 -35.72
C ASP A 200 -13.51 16.26 -36.40
N LYS A 201 -13.02 16.88 -37.47
CA LYS A 201 -11.92 16.35 -38.29
C LYS A 201 -10.58 16.25 -37.54
N TYR A 202 -10.28 17.19 -36.65
CA TYR A 202 -9.02 17.22 -35.91
C TYR A 202 -9.06 16.27 -34.73
N VAL A 203 -10.21 16.16 -34.06
CA VAL A 203 -10.41 15.14 -33.04
C VAL A 203 -10.31 13.75 -33.65
N ASN A 204 -10.91 13.52 -34.82
CA ASN A 204 -10.78 12.23 -35.50
C ASN A 204 -9.35 11.92 -35.96
N ALA A 205 -8.58 12.92 -36.38
CA ALA A 205 -7.15 12.73 -36.68
C ALA A 205 -6.37 12.29 -35.42
N ALA A 206 -6.63 12.92 -34.27
CA ALA A 206 -6.05 12.51 -32.99
C ALA A 206 -6.51 11.10 -32.55
N LEU A 207 -7.81 10.80 -32.64
CA LEU A 207 -8.36 9.48 -32.30
C LEU A 207 -7.83 8.39 -33.22
N ALA A 208 -7.61 8.69 -34.51
CA ALA A 208 -6.99 7.75 -35.44
C ALA A 208 -5.58 7.37 -34.99
N LEU A 209 -4.78 8.35 -34.54
CA LEU A 209 -3.47 8.06 -33.95
C LEU A 209 -3.59 7.15 -32.72
N ILE A 210 -4.52 7.45 -31.80
CA ILE A 210 -4.74 6.65 -30.60
C ILE A 210 -5.18 5.22 -30.96
N ASN A 211 -6.07 5.05 -31.94
CA ASN A 211 -6.55 3.74 -32.38
C ASN A 211 -5.47 2.91 -33.11
N THR A 212 -4.46 3.56 -33.71
CA THR A 212 -3.29 2.85 -34.25
C THR A 212 -2.28 2.45 -33.16
N ALA A 213 -2.46 2.91 -31.92
CA ALA A 213 -1.66 2.48 -30.79
C ALA A 213 -2.08 1.09 -30.30
N LYS A 214 -1.23 0.46 -29.48
CA LYS A 214 -1.57 -0.83 -28.86
C LYS A 214 -2.51 -0.61 -27.69
N LEU A 215 -3.81 -0.49 -27.97
CA LEU A 215 -4.87 -0.33 -26.98
C LEU A 215 -5.37 -1.69 -26.50
N GLU A 216 -5.37 -1.89 -25.19
CA GLU A 216 -5.63 -3.19 -24.59
C GLU A 216 -6.51 -3.03 -23.36
N LYS A 217 -7.70 -3.65 -23.35
CA LYS A 217 -8.72 -3.43 -22.30
C LYS A 217 -8.26 -3.94 -20.93
N HIS A 218 -7.41 -4.96 -20.89
CA HIS A 218 -7.08 -5.73 -19.68
C HIS A 218 -5.60 -6.16 -19.69
N ASN A 219 -4.65 -5.24 -19.47
CA ASN A 219 -3.22 -5.57 -19.67
C ASN A 219 -2.25 -4.92 -18.67
N ILE A 220 -2.68 -4.60 -17.45
CA ILE A 220 -1.72 -4.21 -16.40
C ILE A 220 -0.99 -5.45 -15.89
N ARG A 221 0.34 -5.45 -16.06
CA ARG A 221 1.24 -6.55 -15.70
C ARG A 221 2.28 -6.11 -14.68
N ASP A 222 2.73 -7.03 -13.84
CA ASP A 222 3.86 -6.81 -12.95
C ASP A 222 5.19 -6.80 -13.72
N LYS A 223 6.30 -6.57 -13.01
CA LYS A 223 7.66 -6.55 -13.58
C LYS A 223 8.09 -7.89 -14.21
N ASN A 224 7.43 -8.98 -13.84
CA ASN A 224 7.68 -10.33 -14.35
C ASN A 224 6.71 -10.69 -15.50
N GLY A 225 5.80 -9.80 -15.88
CA GLY A 225 4.80 -10.02 -16.92
C GLY A 225 3.51 -10.71 -16.45
N ASN A 226 3.37 -10.97 -15.14
CA ASN A 226 2.18 -11.59 -14.58
C ASN A 226 1.00 -10.62 -14.53
N LYS A 227 -0.20 -11.18 -14.57
CA LYS A 227 -1.46 -10.44 -14.41
C LYS A 227 -1.55 -9.92 -12.97
N THR A 228 -1.91 -8.64 -12.81
CA THR A 228 -2.01 -8.00 -11.49
C THR A 228 -3.46 -7.98 -10.96
N LYS A 229 -3.69 -7.59 -9.70
CA LYS A 229 -5.05 -7.26 -9.23
C LYS A 229 -5.75 -6.18 -10.07
N GLU A 230 -4.99 -5.32 -10.74
CA GLU A 230 -5.52 -4.26 -11.60
C GLU A 230 -5.72 -4.73 -13.06
N TYR A 231 -5.61 -6.04 -13.33
CA TYR A 231 -5.54 -6.62 -14.68
C TYR A 231 -6.72 -6.30 -15.61
N ARG A 232 -7.76 -5.60 -15.16
CA ARG A 232 -8.88 -5.15 -16.02
C ARG A 232 -8.83 -3.69 -16.45
N LYS A 233 -7.80 -2.95 -16.07
CA LYS A 233 -7.66 -1.56 -16.47
C LYS A 233 -7.13 -1.47 -17.91
N PRO A 234 -7.70 -0.56 -18.73
CA PRO A 234 -7.24 -0.36 -20.08
C PRO A 234 -5.85 0.26 -20.11
N THR A 235 -5.07 -0.11 -21.13
CA THR A 235 -3.70 0.35 -21.32
C THR A 235 -3.43 0.77 -22.76
N ILE A 236 -2.44 1.64 -22.94
CA ILE A 236 -1.80 1.98 -24.21
C ILE A 236 -0.33 1.55 -24.12
N TYR A 237 0.11 0.62 -24.96
CA TYR A 237 1.45 0.01 -24.86
C TYR A 237 1.77 -0.55 -23.46
N GLY A 238 0.78 -1.10 -22.76
CA GLY A 238 0.92 -1.59 -21.39
C GLY A 238 0.96 -0.49 -20.32
N LYS A 239 0.94 0.80 -20.69
CA LYS A 239 0.79 1.91 -19.74
C LYS A 239 -0.68 2.16 -19.41
N PRO A 240 -1.07 2.30 -18.13
CA PRO A 240 -2.46 2.48 -17.76
C PRO A 240 -3.02 3.80 -18.29
N PHE A 241 -4.27 3.75 -18.77
CA PHE A 241 -5.10 4.95 -18.92
C PHE A 241 -5.46 5.51 -17.52
N PHE A 242 -5.70 6.82 -17.44
CA PHE A 242 -6.09 7.51 -16.22
C PHE A 242 -7.49 8.10 -16.37
N GLY A 243 -8.33 7.82 -15.38
CA GLY A 243 -9.76 8.14 -15.45
C GLY A 243 -10.51 7.24 -16.44
N ASP A 244 -11.76 7.60 -16.69
CA ASP A 244 -12.61 6.85 -17.59
C ASP A 244 -12.25 7.09 -19.07
N LEU A 245 -12.31 6.04 -19.90
CA LEU A 245 -11.96 6.14 -21.31
C LEU A 245 -12.76 7.21 -22.07
N TYR A 246 -14.02 7.48 -21.71
CA TYR A 246 -14.81 8.51 -22.38
C TYR A 246 -14.24 9.93 -22.22
N LEU A 247 -13.37 10.17 -21.23
CA LEU A 247 -12.72 11.45 -21.02
C LEU A 247 -11.79 11.83 -22.18
N TYR A 248 -11.20 10.85 -22.87
CA TYR A 248 -10.19 11.09 -23.90
C TYR A 248 -10.77 11.78 -25.15
N PRO A 249 -11.82 11.23 -25.81
CA PRO A 249 -12.49 11.95 -26.90
C PRO A 249 -13.07 13.31 -26.47
N ARG A 250 -13.59 13.40 -25.24
CA ARG A 250 -14.18 14.63 -24.70
C ARG A 250 -13.13 15.73 -24.48
N ALA A 251 -11.98 15.38 -23.91
CA ALA A 251 -10.87 16.31 -23.71
C ALA A 251 -10.34 16.85 -25.04
N LEU A 252 -10.18 15.98 -26.05
CA LEU A 252 -9.79 16.40 -27.40
C LEU A 252 -10.79 17.37 -28.02
N LEU A 253 -12.09 17.08 -27.92
CA LEU A 253 -13.14 17.98 -28.42
C LEU A 253 -13.13 19.33 -27.70
N LYS A 254 -12.94 19.34 -26.38
CA LYS A 254 -12.87 20.58 -25.58
C LYS A 254 -11.67 21.43 -25.97
N GLN A 255 -10.51 20.80 -26.19
CA GLN A 255 -9.31 21.50 -26.64
C GLN A 255 -9.46 22.05 -28.06
N ALA A 256 -10.00 21.26 -28.99
CA ALA A 256 -10.24 21.70 -30.36
C ALA A 256 -11.19 22.93 -30.41
N ARG A 257 -12.26 22.92 -29.60
CA ARG A 257 -13.16 24.08 -29.44
C ARG A 257 -12.51 25.29 -28.78
N SER A 258 -11.51 25.08 -27.93
CA SER A 258 -10.80 26.17 -27.26
C SER A 258 -9.87 26.92 -28.23
N CYS A 259 -9.40 26.28 -29.30
CA CYS A 259 -8.64 26.95 -30.36
C CYS A 259 -9.44 28.09 -31.02
N GLU A 260 -10.71 27.87 -31.32
CA GLU A 260 -11.61 28.90 -31.91
C GLU A 260 -11.75 30.11 -30.98
N LYS A 261 -11.89 29.86 -29.68
CA LYS A 261 -11.93 30.92 -28.67
C LYS A 261 -10.60 31.67 -28.59
N ALA A 262 -9.48 30.96 -28.68
CA ALA A 262 -8.16 31.56 -28.66
C ALA A 262 -7.93 32.46 -29.88
N SER A 263 -8.29 32.02 -31.09
CA SER A 263 -8.21 32.85 -32.31
C SER A 263 -9.02 34.13 -32.20
N ALA A 264 -10.24 34.03 -31.66
CA ALA A 264 -11.08 35.21 -31.41
C ALA A 264 -10.44 36.17 -30.41
N TYR A 265 -9.84 35.63 -29.34
CA TYR A 265 -9.16 36.42 -28.31
C TYR A 265 -7.92 37.16 -28.85
N VAL A 266 -7.04 36.45 -29.57
CA VAL A 266 -5.80 37.04 -30.11
C VAL A 266 -6.02 37.82 -31.42
N ARG A 267 -7.25 37.82 -31.96
CA ARG A 267 -7.62 38.44 -33.25
C ARG A 267 -6.73 37.98 -34.41
N ALA A 268 -6.34 36.71 -34.40
CA ALA A 268 -5.52 36.08 -35.44
C ALA A 268 -6.06 34.69 -35.75
N ASN A 269 -6.02 34.27 -37.03
CA ASN A 269 -6.43 32.93 -37.43
C ASN A 269 -5.36 31.90 -37.04
N ILE A 270 -5.44 31.38 -35.82
CA ILE A 270 -4.55 30.35 -35.30
C ILE A 270 -5.25 28.99 -35.16
N ASP A 271 -6.52 28.88 -35.59
CA ASP A 271 -7.36 27.70 -35.36
C ASP A 271 -6.72 26.42 -35.87
N ASN A 272 -6.30 26.42 -37.14
CA ASN A 272 -5.72 25.24 -37.77
C ASN A 272 -4.36 24.90 -37.15
N ALA A 273 -3.54 25.89 -36.81
CA ALA A 273 -2.25 25.68 -36.17
C ALA A 273 -2.43 25.11 -34.74
N CYS A 274 -3.34 25.67 -33.95
CA CYS A 274 -3.71 25.20 -32.62
C CYS A 274 -4.27 23.78 -32.66
N LYS A 275 -5.23 23.49 -33.55
CA LYS A 275 -5.80 22.15 -33.70
C LYS A 275 -4.76 21.13 -34.18
N SER A 276 -3.82 21.54 -35.03
CA SER A 276 -2.70 20.68 -35.45
C SER A 276 -1.72 20.41 -34.30
N ALA A 277 -1.49 21.38 -33.41
CA ALA A 277 -0.67 21.21 -32.22
C ALA A 277 -1.28 20.20 -31.23
N ILE A 278 -2.62 20.14 -31.12
CA ILE A 278 -3.31 19.09 -30.33
C ILE A 278 -2.98 17.71 -30.90
N VAL A 279 -3.11 17.52 -32.21
CA VAL A 279 -2.79 16.24 -32.88
C VAL A 279 -1.32 15.86 -32.67
N ALA A 280 -0.40 16.84 -32.78
CA ALA A 280 1.01 16.61 -32.49
C ALA A 280 1.28 16.24 -31.02
N GLY A 281 0.56 16.86 -30.07
CA GLY A 281 0.65 16.52 -28.65
C GLY A 281 0.16 15.10 -28.35
N VAL A 282 -0.90 14.65 -29.00
CA VAL A 282 -1.38 13.25 -28.91
C VAL A 282 -0.35 12.29 -29.49
N LYS A 283 0.30 12.63 -30.60
CA LYS A 283 1.37 11.83 -31.18
C LYS A 283 2.54 11.66 -30.21
N ASP A 284 3.03 12.75 -29.61
CA ASP A 284 4.12 12.72 -28.62
C ASP A 284 3.73 11.92 -27.36
N TRP A 285 2.46 12.02 -26.92
CA TRP A 285 1.93 11.20 -25.83
C TRP A 285 1.95 9.70 -26.14
N ILE A 286 1.55 9.30 -27.35
CA ILE A 286 1.61 7.90 -27.80
C ILE A 286 3.05 7.41 -27.91
N GLU A 287 3.95 8.22 -28.47
CA GLU A 287 5.38 7.89 -28.59
C GLU A 287 6.01 7.72 -27.20
N THR A 288 5.67 8.60 -26.25
CA THR A 288 6.12 8.53 -24.87
C THR A 288 5.57 7.29 -24.14
N ALA A 289 4.31 6.92 -24.40
CA ALA A 289 3.73 5.68 -23.85
C ALA A 289 4.44 4.42 -24.37
N ARG A 290 4.91 4.46 -25.62
CA ARG A 290 5.64 3.35 -26.26
C ARG A 290 7.08 3.22 -25.76
N ASP A 291 7.68 4.29 -25.25
CA ASP A 291 9.07 4.30 -24.80
C ASP A 291 9.29 3.38 -23.59
N PRO A 292 10.07 2.29 -23.73
CA PRO A 292 10.32 1.36 -22.63
C PRO A 292 11.10 1.99 -21.46
N ASN A 293 11.78 3.13 -21.69
CA ASN A 293 12.52 3.83 -20.64
C ASN A 293 11.61 4.65 -19.72
N ILE A 294 10.37 4.92 -20.12
CA ILE A 294 9.40 5.59 -19.27
C ILE A 294 8.77 4.55 -18.35
N SER A 295 9.09 4.61 -17.06
CA SER A 295 8.50 3.72 -16.06
C SER A 295 7.00 3.97 -15.90
N GLU A 296 6.28 2.97 -15.37
CA GLU A 296 4.87 3.16 -15.01
C GLU A 296 4.73 4.29 -13.96
N VAL A 297 5.62 4.37 -12.98
CA VAL A 297 5.60 5.41 -11.94
C VAL A 297 5.69 6.81 -12.55
N ALA A 298 6.63 7.03 -13.47
CA ALA A 298 6.77 8.31 -14.17
C ALA A 298 5.52 8.64 -15.00
N TRP A 299 4.98 7.63 -15.70
CA TRP A 299 3.74 7.76 -16.46
C TRP A 299 2.55 8.16 -15.58
N ARG A 300 2.42 7.54 -14.40
CA ARG A 300 1.35 7.83 -13.43
C ARG A 300 1.46 9.24 -12.85
N ALA A 301 2.67 9.63 -12.45
CA ALA A 301 2.92 10.97 -11.90
C ALA A 301 2.57 12.05 -12.92
N ALA A 302 3.01 11.87 -14.18
CA ALA A 302 2.70 12.79 -15.26
C ALA A 302 1.20 12.89 -15.59
N ALA A 303 0.45 11.81 -15.41
CA ALA A 303 -1.00 11.83 -15.56
C ALA A 303 -1.68 12.74 -14.53
N ASN A 304 -1.25 12.67 -13.28
CA ASN A 304 -1.77 13.52 -12.21
C ASN A 304 -1.49 15.00 -12.45
N ASP A 305 -0.34 15.33 -13.07
CA ASP A 305 0.00 16.72 -13.41
C ASP A 305 -0.78 17.23 -14.64
N ALA A 306 -1.09 16.34 -15.58
CA ALA A 306 -1.69 16.70 -16.87
C ALA A 306 -3.22 16.63 -16.91
N ILE A 307 -3.86 16.03 -15.91
CA ILE A 307 -5.31 15.89 -15.83
C ILE A 307 -5.88 16.89 -14.82
N ILE A 308 -6.65 17.85 -15.32
CA ILE A 308 -7.29 18.89 -14.49
C ILE A 308 -8.79 18.87 -14.79
N GLY A 309 -9.58 18.32 -13.86
CA GLY A 309 -11.01 18.16 -14.06
C GLY A 309 -11.33 17.23 -15.24
N ASP A 310 -11.99 17.74 -16.28
CA ASP A 310 -12.29 17.00 -17.52
C ASP A 310 -11.33 17.30 -18.68
N GLU A 311 -10.17 17.91 -18.39
CA GLU A 311 -9.12 18.23 -19.37
C GLU A 311 -7.92 17.28 -19.26
N ILE A 312 -7.36 16.91 -20.42
CA ILE A 312 -6.16 16.07 -20.52
C ILE A 312 -5.13 16.77 -21.41
N LEU A 313 -4.10 17.36 -20.81
CA LEU A 313 -3.03 18.02 -21.56
C LEU A 313 -2.02 16.99 -22.08
N PHE A 314 -2.31 16.35 -23.23
CA PHE A 314 -1.51 15.24 -23.78
C PHE A 314 -0.01 15.55 -23.92
N SER A 315 0.35 16.71 -24.48
CA SER A 315 1.76 17.13 -24.60
C SER A 315 2.41 17.40 -23.25
N HIS A 316 1.66 17.94 -22.28
CA HIS A 316 2.16 18.14 -20.93
C HIS A 316 2.41 16.79 -20.23
N TRP A 317 1.50 15.84 -20.37
CA TRP A 317 1.69 14.47 -19.88
C TRP A 317 2.96 13.85 -20.47
N ALA A 318 3.14 13.91 -21.79
CA ALA A 318 4.34 13.39 -22.46
C ALA A 318 5.63 14.03 -21.92
N GLY A 319 5.64 15.37 -21.77
CA GLY A 319 6.76 16.11 -21.19
C GLY A 319 7.05 15.71 -19.75
N MET A 320 6.03 15.70 -18.89
CA MET A 320 6.18 15.39 -17.47
C MET A 320 6.59 13.94 -17.25
N ALA A 321 6.18 13.00 -18.09
CA ALA A 321 6.63 11.62 -17.98
C ALA A 321 8.15 11.51 -18.15
N ARG A 322 8.73 12.25 -19.10
CA ARG A 322 10.19 12.34 -19.28
C ARG A 322 10.88 13.01 -18.09
N VAL A 323 10.29 14.09 -17.55
CA VAL A 323 10.83 14.78 -16.36
C VAL A 323 10.83 13.88 -15.13
N HIS A 324 9.71 13.22 -14.83
CA HIS A 324 9.59 12.30 -13.71
C HIS A 324 10.54 11.11 -13.86
N GLN A 325 10.67 10.55 -15.06
CA GLN A 325 11.62 9.47 -15.30
C GLN A 325 13.06 9.92 -15.03
N LYS A 326 13.45 11.10 -15.49
CA LYS A 326 14.78 11.66 -15.21
C LYS A 326 15.01 11.83 -13.71
N SER A 327 14.05 12.39 -12.99
CA SER A 327 14.12 12.56 -11.52
C SER A 327 14.24 11.22 -10.79
N LEU A 328 13.51 10.19 -11.23
CA LEU A 328 13.61 8.84 -10.67
C LEU A 328 14.99 8.22 -10.91
N ASN A 329 15.59 8.45 -12.08
CA ASN A 329 16.96 8.01 -12.39
C ASN A 329 17.99 8.69 -11.46
N GLU A 330 17.86 10.00 -11.25
CA GLU A 330 18.81 10.79 -10.45
C GLU A 330 18.70 10.54 -8.94
N THR A 331 17.50 10.26 -8.44
CA THR A 331 17.25 10.05 -6.99
C THR A 331 17.46 8.60 -6.54
N GLY A 332 17.81 7.68 -7.44
CA GLY A 332 18.03 6.27 -7.11
C GLY A 332 16.76 5.51 -6.71
N ARG A 333 15.56 6.08 -6.94
CA ARG A 333 14.27 5.47 -6.59
C ARG A 333 13.78 4.39 -7.58
N LEU A 334 14.59 4.01 -8.57
CA LEU A 334 14.23 3.02 -9.59
C LEU A 334 14.58 1.57 -9.25
N SER A 335 15.20 1.31 -8.11
CA SER A 335 15.38 -0.06 -7.62
C SER A 335 14.35 -0.37 -6.54
N LEU A 336 13.18 -0.89 -6.91
CA LEU A 336 12.31 -1.75 -6.08
C LEU A 336 11.30 -2.51 -6.96
#